data_AF-A0ABD5HVD3-F1
#
_entry.id   AF-A0ABD5HVD3-F1
#
_cell.length_a   1.000
_cell.length_b   1.000
_cell.length_c   1.000
_cell.angle_alpha   90.00
_cell.angle_beta   90.00
_cell.angle_gamma   90.00
#
_symmetry.space_group_name_H-M   'P 1'
#
loop_
_entity.id
_entity.type
_entity.pdbx_description
1 polymer ?
#
loop_
_entity_poly.entity_id
_entity_poly.type
_entity_poly.pdbx_seq_one_letter_code
_entity_poly.pdbx_strand_id
1 'polypeptide(L)'
;MSKKQDETISRKEGKRVMSYIPNMITIANFVCGLLAIHAVFVHDMYGAVMFIITGMVFDLFDGMVARKLDSVSEIGGELDSFADLVTFGVAPSILAYSASLKDLQSIGIICALAYSICGMLRLARFNIQQSKLPTFIGMPIPFAAMCLLILCFLNNPVSVAFGTCVLAYLMVSKIKFPHFKKHIAESLDPESLD
;
A
#
# COMPACT_ATOMS: atom_id res chain seq x y z
N MET A 1 8.98 4.61 -46.65
CA MET A 1 8.40 5.41 -45.55
C MET A 1 7.30 4.68 -44.78
N SER A 2 6.39 3.97 -45.48
CA SER A 2 5.28 3.21 -44.87
C SER A 2 5.69 2.05 -43.91
N LYS A 3 6.69 1.22 -44.25
CA LYS A 3 7.13 0.10 -43.37
C LYS A 3 7.67 0.51 -41.99
N LYS A 4 8.36 1.65 -41.90
CA LYS A 4 8.91 2.18 -40.63
C LYS A 4 7.81 2.78 -39.73
N GLN A 5 6.71 3.21 -40.35
CA GLN A 5 5.56 3.83 -39.70
C GLN A 5 4.63 2.74 -39.13
N ASP A 6 4.44 1.62 -39.85
CA ASP A 6 3.75 0.44 -39.34
C ASP A 6 4.48 -0.24 -38.17
N GLU A 7 5.81 -0.39 -38.23
CA GLU A 7 6.58 -0.94 -37.10
C GLU A 7 6.53 -0.05 -35.85
N THR A 8 6.45 1.27 -36.01
CA THR A 8 6.33 2.21 -34.88
C THR A 8 4.92 2.25 -34.30
N ILE A 9 3.88 2.06 -35.11
CA ILE A 9 2.49 1.92 -34.65
C ILE A 9 2.31 0.57 -33.94
N SER A 10 2.77 -0.53 -34.52
CA SER A 10 2.71 -1.87 -33.92
C SER A 10 3.49 -1.96 -32.60
N ARG A 11 4.68 -1.34 -32.51
CA ARG A 11 5.42 -1.22 -31.23
C ARG A 11 4.72 -0.33 -30.20
N LYS A 12 4.03 0.74 -30.62
CA LYS A 12 3.23 1.59 -29.71
C LYS A 12 1.99 0.87 -29.19
N GLU A 13 1.31 0.10 -30.04
CA GLU A 13 0.13 -0.68 -29.63
C GLU A 13 0.50 -1.83 -28.70
N GLY A 14 1.58 -2.58 -28.99
CA GLY A 14 2.09 -3.62 -28.09
C GLY A 14 2.44 -3.08 -26.69
N LYS A 15 3.04 -1.87 -26.61
CA LYS A 15 3.31 -1.19 -25.33
C LYS A 15 2.05 -0.71 -24.61
N ARG A 16 1.00 -0.29 -25.34
CA ARG A 16 -0.29 0.08 -24.74
C ARG A 16 -1.00 -1.14 -24.15
N VAL A 17 -1.09 -2.25 -24.89
CA VAL A 17 -1.70 -3.51 -24.42
C VAL A 17 -0.98 -4.04 -23.18
N MET A 18 0.35 -3.97 -23.15
CA MET A 18 1.15 -4.42 -22.01
C MET A 18 0.91 -3.58 -20.74
N SER A 19 0.57 -2.30 -20.89
CA SER A 19 0.26 -1.41 -19.78
C SER A 19 -1.14 -1.58 -19.19
N TYR A 20 -2.07 -2.27 -19.86
CA TYR A 20 -3.42 -2.51 -19.32
C TYR A 20 -3.48 -3.69 -18.35
N ILE A 21 -2.58 -4.67 -18.51
CA ILE A 21 -2.56 -5.88 -17.67
C ILE A 21 -2.35 -5.54 -16.18
N PRO A 22 -1.34 -4.72 -15.78
CA PRO A 22 -1.17 -4.32 -14.39
C PRO A 22 -2.42 -3.60 -13.86
N ASN A 23 -2.95 -2.66 -14.64
CA ASN A 23 -4.13 -1.88 -14.24
C ASN A 23 -5.37 -2.76 -13.97
N MET A 24 -5.57 -3.84 -14.71
CA MET A 24 -6.66 -4.77 -14.45
C MET A 24 -6.48 -5.53 -13.13
N ILE A 25 -5.25 -5.88 -12.78
CA ILE A 25 -4.94 -6.54 -11.50
C ILE A 25 -5.16 -5.54 -10.34
N THR A 26 -4.75 -4.29 -10.50
CA THR A 26 -5.01 -3.22 -9.52
C THR A 26 -6.52 -2.97 -9.33
N ILE A 27 -7.31 -3.01 -10.40
CA ILE A 27 -8.77 -2.94 -10.31
C ILE A 27 -9.31 -4.16 -9.52
N ALA A 28 -8.75 -5.35 -9.71
CA ALA A 28 -9.14 -6.53 -8.93
C ALA A 28 -8.79 -6.37 -7.44
N ASN A 29 -7.63 -5.79 -7.10
CA ASN A 29 -7.30 -5.39 -5.72
C ASN A 29 -8.36 -4.45 -5.14
N PHE A 30 -8.69 -3.36 -5.85
CA PHE A 30 -9.71 -2.41 -5.42
C PHE A 30 -11.09 -3.07 -5.20
N VAL A 31 -11.50 -3.97 -6.10
CA VAL A 31 -12.75 -4.75 -5.94
C VAL A 31 -12.71 -5.62 -4.70
N CYS A 32 -11.57 -6.24 -4.37
CA CYS A 32 -11.42 -6.98 -3.10
C CYS A 32 -11.61 -6.07 -1.88
N GLY A 33 -11.06 -4.85 -1.89
CA GLY A 33 -11.29 -3.87 -0.84
C GLY A 33 -12.77 -3.52 -0.65
N LEU A 34 -13.52 -3.33 -1.75
CA LEU A 34 -14.96 -3.09 -1.69
C LEU A 34 -15.75 -4.29 -1.19
N LEU A 35 -15.40 -5.51 -1.63
CA LEU A 35 -16.02 -6.75 -1.16
C LEU A 35 -15.73 -6.99 0.32
N ALA A 36 -14.54 -6.63 0.81
CA ALA A 36 -14.22 -6.68 2.23
C ALA A 36 -15.11 -5.75 3.05
N ILE A 37 -15.30 -4.51 2.59
CA ILE A 37 -16.20 -3.54 3.23
C ILE A 37 -17.63 -4.08 3.23
N HIS A 38 -18.10 -4.63 2.10
CA HIS A 38 -19.41 -5.26 2.00
C HIS A 38 -19.57 -6.44 2.98
N ALA A 39 -18.56 -7.29 3.09
CA ALA A 39 -18.54 -8.43 4.02
C ALA A 39 -18.69 -7.97 5.48
N VAL A 40 -18.05 -6.85 5.86
CA VAL A 40 -18.25 -6.25 7.21
C VAL A 40 -19.70 -5.83 7.44
N PHE A 41 -20.38 -5.27 6.42
CA PHE A 41 -21.79 -4.85 6.54
C PHE A 41 -22.76 -6.01 6.67
N VAL A 42 -22.47 -7.16 6.05
CA VAL A 42 -23.27 -8.39 6.21
C VAL A 42 -22.84 -9.22 7.43
N HIS A 43 -22.00 -8.66 8.31
CA HIS A 43 -21.44 -9.29 9.50
C HIS A 43 -20.55 -10.52 9.24
N ASP A 44 -20.06 -10.71 8.02
CA ASP A 44 -19.10 -11.75 7.68
C ASP A 44 -17.66 -11.25 7.88
N MET A 45 -17.19 -11.31 9.14
CA MET A 45 -15.83 -10.87 9.48
C MET A 45 -14.76 -11.75 8.83
N TYR A 46 -15.01 -13.05 8.68
CA TYR A 46 -14.06 -13.97 8.06
C TYR A 46 -13.90 -13.67 6.57
N GLY A 47 -15.01 -13.50 5.85
CA GLY A 47 -15.00 -13.06 4.46
C GLY A 47 -14.27 -11.73 4.28
N ALA A 48 -14.50 -10.76 5.18
CA ALA A 48 -13.82 -9.47 5.13
C ALA A 48 -12.29 -9.59 5.24
N VAL A 49 -11.79 -10.41 6.18
CA VAL A 49 -10.35 -10.71 6.31
C VAL A 49 -9.81 -11.38 5.05
N MET A 50 -10.53 -12.37 4.52
CA MET A 50 -10.11 -13.10 3.32
C MET A 50 -10.02 -12.21 2.08
N PHE A 51 -10.96 -11.28 1.91
CA PHE A 51 -10.92 -10.32 0.82
C PHE A 51 -9.74 -9.35 0.95
N ILE A 52 -9.42 -8.85 2.15
CA ILE A 52 -8.24 -7.98 2.36
C ILE A 52 -6.94 -8.72 2.04
N ILE A 53 -6.80 -9.97 2.49
CA ILE A 53 -5.63 -10.80 2.18
C ILE A 53 -5.54 -11.08 0.68
N THR A 54 -6.67 -11.36 0.02
CA THR A 54 -6.71 -11.58 -1.43
C THR A 54 -6.30 -10.32 -2.20
N GLY A 55 -6.76 -9.14 -1.77
CA GLY A 55 -6.33 -7.87 -2.33
C GLY A 55 -4.82 -7.63 -2.19
N MET A 56 -4.23 -8.02 -1.05
CA MET A 56 -2.77 -8.00 -0.84
C MET A 56 -2.02 -8.87 -1.83
N VAL A 57 -2.56 -10.04 -2.15
CA VAL A 57 -1.96 -10.89 -3.16
C VAL A 57 -1.98 -10.18 -4.52
N PHE A 58 -3.10 -9.56 -4.90
CA PHE A 58 -3.21 -8.82 -6.17
C PHE A 58 -2.28 -7.61 -6.26
N ASP A 59 -2.14 -6.81 -5.21
CA ASP A 59 -1.15 -5.71 -5.09
C ASP A 59 0.29 -6.22 -5.32
N LEU A 60 0.66 -7.35 -4.71
CA LEU A 60 1.98 -7.94 -4.96
C LEU A 60 2.15 -8.38 -6.43
N PHE A 61 1.09 -8.92 -7.04
CA PHE A 61 1.11 -9.36 -8.43
C PHE A 61 1.19 -8.19 -9.41
N ASP A 62 0.41 -7.12 -9.26
CA ASP A 62 0.43 -5.98 -10.18
C ASP A 62 1.80 -5.27 -10.16
N GLY A 63 2.40 -5.10 -8.98
CA GLY A 63 3.71 -4.50 -8.83
C GLY A 63 4.82 -5.36 -9.44
N MET A 64 4.71 -6.69 -9.34
CA MET A 64 5.64 -7.61 -10.00
C MET A 64 5.50 -7.59 -11.52
N VAL A 65 4.26 -7.54 -12.02
CA VAL A 65 3.93 -7.54 -13.44
C VAL A 65 4.34 -6.22 -14.10
N ALA A 66 4.06 -5.08 -13.47
CA ALA A 66 4.48 -3.76 -13.93
C ALA A 66 6.01 -3.63 -14.04
N ARG A 67 6.76 -4.17 -13.06
CA ARG A 67 8.24 -4.21 -13.10
C ARG A 67 8.78 -5.12 -14.21
N LYS A 68 8.15 -6.26 -14.47
CA LYS A 68 8.60 -7.21 -15.52
C LYS A 68 8.32 -6.71 -16.94
N LEU A 69 7.26 -5.93 -17.12
CA LEU A 69 6.82 -5.45 -18.43
C LEU A 69 7.44 -4.11 -18.83
N ASP A 70 8.23 -3.50 -17.96
CA ASP A 70 8.81 -2.15 -18.13
C ASP A 70 7.75 -1.11 -18.56
N SER A 71 6.52 -1.35 -18.11
CA SER A 71 5.31 -0.62 -18.49
C SER A 71 4.73 0.07 -17.25
N VAL A 72 5.46 1.06 -16.75
CA VAL A 72 4.98 1.91 -15.66
C VAL A 72 4.22 3.08 -16.29
N SER A 73 2.89 3.04 -16.22
CA SER A 73 2.04 4.17 -16.61
C SER A 73 1.82 5.08 -15.39
N GLU A 74 1.89 6.40 -15.58
CA GLU A 74 1.57 7.38 -14.52
C GLU A 74 0.16 7.16 -13.95
N ILE A 75 -0.82 6.83 -14.82
CA ILE A 75 -2.19 6.52 -14.40
C ILE A 75 -2.23 5.25 -13.54
N GLY A 76 -1.40 4.25 -13.85
CA GLY A 76 -1.33 3.00 -13.10
C GLY A 76 -0.84 3.19 -11.67
N GLY A 77 0.15 4.07 -11.46
CA GLY A 77 0.66 4.37 -10.11
C GLY A 77 -0.35 5.12 -9.22
N GLU A 78 -1.15 6.02 -9.80
CA GLU A 78 -2.25 6.65 -9.07
C GLU A 78 -3.36 5.65 -8.74
N LEU A 79 -3.70 4.79 -9.70
CA LEU A 79 -4.72 3.75 -9.52
C LEU A 79 -4.34 2.75 -8.43
N ASP A 80 -3.07 2.36 -8.38
CA ASP A 80 -2.46 1.54 -7.34
C ASP A 80 -2.63 2.17 -5.96
N SER A 81 -2.30 3.46 -5.87
CA SER A 81 -2.46 4.22 -4.62
C SER A 81 -3.92 4.28 -4.14
N PHE A 82 -4.89 4.37 -5.04
CA PHE A 82 -6.31 4.33 -4.70
C PHE A 82 -6.77 2.93 -4.26
N ALA A 83 -6.31 1.88 -4.95
CA ALA A 83 -6.59 0.49 -4.60
C ALA A 83 -6.05 0.16 -3.20
N ASP A 84 -4.79 0.52 -2.94
CA ASP A 84 -4.13 0.35 -1.64
C ASP A 84 -4.85 1.09 -0.52
N LEU A 85 -5.27 2.33 -0.76
CA LEU A 85 -6.01 3.10 0.24
C LEU A 85 -7.30 2.38 0.64
N VAL A 86 -8.06 1.88 -0.32
CA VAL A 86 -9.35 1.22 -0.03
C VAL A 86 -9.12 -0.14 0.62
N THR A 87 -8.25 -0.98 0.07
CA THR A 87 -8.05 -2.35 0.54
C THR A 87 -7.30 -2.42 1.87
N PHE A 88 -6.32 -1.54 2.12
CA PHE A 88 -5.45 -1.63 3.30
C PHE A 88 -5.61 -0.47 4.28
N GLY A 89 -6.15 0.67 3.85
CA GLY A 89 -6.47 1.81 4.71
C GLY A 89 -7.91 1.75 5.23
N VAL A 90 -8.87 1.75 4.31
CA VAL A 90 -10.30 1.89 4.63
C VAL A 90 -10.89 0.58 5.12
N ALA A 91 -10.80 -0.50 4.34
CA ALA A 91 -11.44 -1.78 4.68
C ALA A 91 -11.01 -2.33 6.05
N PRO A 92 -9.71 -2.34 6.44
CA PRO A 92 -9.28 -2.83 7.74
C PRO A 92 -9.72 -1.92 8.88
N SER A 93 -9.82 -0.61 8.67
CA SER A 93 -10.32 0.32 9.70
C SER A 93 -11.81 0.11 9.99
N ILE A 94 -12.62 -0.12 8.95
CA ILE A 94 -14.05 -0.43 9.09
C ILE A 94 -14.24 -1.80 9.76
N LEU A 95 -13.42 -2.78 9.39
CA LEU A 95 -13.40 -4.09 10.04
C LEU A 95 -13.07 -3.96 11.53
N ALA A 96 -12.02 -3.22 11.89
CA ALA A 96 -11.64 -3.01 13.29
C ALA A 96 -12.74 -2.29 14.09
N TYR A 97 -13.40 -1.30 13.48
CA TYR A 97 -14.57 -0.64 14.05
C TYR A 97 -15.69 -1.64 14.36
N SER A 98 -16.09 -2.45 13.39
CA SER A 98 -17.18 -3.41 13.54
C SER A 98 -16.86 -4.55 14.51
N ALA A 99 -15.59 -4.97 14.56
CA ALA A 99 -15.12 -6.07 15.40
C ALA A 99 -15.11 -5.71 16.89
N SER A 100 -14.43 -4.64 17.30
CA SER A 100 -14.25 -4.32 18.73
C SER A 100 -14.29 -2.81 19.04
N LEU A 101 -14.00 -1.93 18.09
CA LEU A 101 -13.92 -0.50 18.37
C LEU A 101 -15.29 0.15 18.61
N LYS A 102 -16.38 -0.42 18.08
CA LYS A 102 -17.76 0.04 18.34
C LYS A 102 -18.09 0.12 19.84
N ASP A 103 -17.46 -0.73 20.67
CA ASP A 103 -17.70 -0.77 22.11
C ASP A 103 -17.15 0.47 22.83
N LEU A 104 -16.20 1.20 22.22
CA LEU A 104 -15.67 2.46 22.74
C LEU A 104 -16.43 3.70 22.23
N GLN A 105 -17.57 3.52 21.57
CA GLN A 105 -18.42 4.62 21.07
C GLN A 105 -17.62 5.63 20.22
N SER A 106 -17.64 6.91 20.59
CA SER A 106 -16.99 8.01 19.88
C SER A 106 -15.47 7.84 19.75
N ILE A 107 -14.81 7.20 20.71
CA ILE A 107 -13.36 6.99 20.65
C ILE A 107 -13.04 5.97 19.54
N GLY A 108 -13.85 4.91 19.42
CA GLY A 108 -13.65 3.88 18.41
C GLY A 108 -13.71 4.42 16.98
N ILE A 109 -14.69 5.26 16.68
CA ILE A 109 -14.81 5.86 15.34
C ILE A 109 -13.65 6.81 15.05
N ILE A 110 -13.19 7.59 16.05
CA ILE A 110 -12.02 8.49 15.88
C ILE A 110 -10.76 7.67 15.60
N CYS A 111 -10.53 6.56 16.29
CA CYS A 111 -9.37 5.68 16.05
C CYS A 111 -9.39 5.09 14.64
N ALA A 112 -10.54 4.58 14.19
CA ALA A 112 -10.69 4.03 12.84
C ALA A 112 -10.46 5.08 11.74
N LEU A 113 -11.04 6.28 11.90
CA LEU A 113 -10.84 7.39 10.98
C LEU A 113 -9.38 7.85 10.97
N ALA A 114 -8.74 7.96 12.14
CA ALA A 114 -7.35 8.34 12.25
C ALA A 114 -6.43 7.36 11.50
N TYR A 115 -6.66 6.05 11.62
CA TYR A 115 -5.93 5.04 10.84
C TYR A 115 -6.08 5.26 9.33
N SER A 116 -7.30 5.42 8.82
CA SER A 116 -7.54 5.62 7.39
C SER A 116 -6.92 6.92 6.87
N ILE A 117 -7.01 8.02 7.62
CA ILE A 117 -6.41 9.31 7.27
C ILE A 117 -4.88 9.19 7.24
N CYS A 118 -4.29 8.53 8.24
CA CYS A 118 -2.85 8.29 8.29
C CYS A 118 -2.37 7.45 7.10
N GLY A 119 -3.14 6.42 6.72
CA GLY A 119 -2.90 5.64 5.51
C GLY A 119 -2.91 6.50 4.24
N MET A 120 -3.95 7.32 4.07
CA MET A 120 -4.04 8.25 2.93
C MET A 120 -2.84 9.21 2.85
N LEU A 121 -2.46 9.83 3.97
CA LEU A 121 -1.30 10.74 4.02
C LEU A 121 0.01 10.02 3.72
N ARG A 122 0.13 8.76 4.12
CA ARG A 122 1.29 7.91 3.86
C ARG A 122 1.43 7.60 2.36
N LEU A 123 0.34 7.24 1.69
CA LEU A 123 0.28 7.02 0.23
C LEU A 123 0.59 8.30 -0.55
N ALA A 124 -0.06 9.41 -0.20
CA ALA A 124 0.19 10.71 -0.85
C ALA A 124 1.66 11.12 -0.77
N ARG A 125 2.31 10.90 0.38
CA ARG A 125 3.75 11.15 0.55
C ARG A 125 4.63 10.23 -0.28
N PHE A 126 4.25 8.95 -0.41
CA PHE A 126 4.97 7.97 -1.22
C PHE A 126 4.91 8.32 -2.71
N ASN A 127 3.71 8.67 -3.20
CA ASN A 127 3.49 9.05 -4.59
C ASN A 127 4.32 10.29 -4.99
N ILE A 128 4.42 11.31 -4.13
CA ILE A 128 5.26 12.51 -4.39
C ILE A 128 6.77 12.20 -4.31
N GLN A 129 7.20 11.29 -3.42
CA GLN A 129 8.62 10.99 -3.15
C GLN A 129 9.25 10.02 -4.16
N GLN A 130 8.47 9.24 -4.92
CA GLN A 130 8.98 8.38 -5.99
C GLN A 130 9.85 9.13 -7.01
N SER A 131 9.67 10.45 -7.15
CA SER A 131 10.43 11.28 -8.08
C SER A 131 11.85 11.67 -7.62
N LYS A 132 12.25 11.50 -6.34
CA LYS A 132 13.44 12.20 -5.81
C LYS A 132 14.40 11.44 -4.88
N LEU A 133 14.13 10.22 -4.40
CA LEU A 133 15.02 9.57 -3.40
C LEU A 133 15.20 8.05 -3.59
N PRO A 134 16.42 7.50 -3.40
CA PRO A 134 16.72 6.06 -3.47
C PRO A 134 16.41 5.29 -2.17
N THR A 135 15.51 5.79 -1.30
CA THR A 135 15.28 5.21 0.03
C THR A 135 13.80 5.16 0.37
N PHE A 136 13.30 3.96 0.68
CA PHE A 136 11.96 3.76 1.25
C PHE A 136 11.92 4.32 2.68
N ILE A 137 11.01 5.26 2.94
CA ILE A 137 10.83 5.87 4.27
C ILE A 137 9.46 5.46 4.78
N GLY A 138 9.36 4.74 5.90
CA GLY A 138 8.12 4.41 6.64
C GLY A 138 7.60 2.98 6.48
N MET A 139 6.67 2.56 7.36
CA MET A 139 6.02 1.24 7.31
C MET A 139 5.12 1.11 6.04
N PRO A 140 5.17 -0.02 5.31
CA PRO A 140 4.23 -0.30 4.23
C PRO A 140 2.80 -0.41 4.74
N ILE A 141 1.86 0.15 4.00
CA ILE A 141 0.42 0.10 4.35
C ILE A 141 -0.15 -1.32 4.38
N PRO A 142 0.23 -2.23 3.45
CA PRO A 142 -0.21 -3.62 3.54
C PRO A 142 0.21 -4.28 4.87
N PHE A 143 1.43 -4.00 5.34
CA PHE A 143 1.92 -4.55 6.61
C PHE A 143 1.12 -4.04 7.81
N ALA A 144 0.80 -2.75 7.85
CA ALA A 144 -0.02 -2.19 8.91
C ALA A 144 -1.45 -2.73 8.90
N ALA A 145 -2.03 -2.98 7.72
CA ALA A 145 -3.32 -3.65 7.58
C ALA A 145 -3.28 -5.05 8.21
N MET A 146 -2.24 -5.85 7.92
CA MET A 146 -2.08 -7.16 8.54
C MET A 146 -1.98 -7.11 10.06
N CYS A 147 -1.19 -6.17 10.60
CA CYS A 147 -1.11 -5.97 12.04
C CYS A 147 -2.48 -5.63 12.65
N LEU A 148 -3.27 -4.78 11.99
CA LEU A 148 -4.61 -4.43 12.46
C LEU A 148 -5.56 -5.62 12.43
N LEU A 149 -5.49 -6.46 11.39
CA LEU A 149 -6.28 -7.69 11.30
C LEU A 149 -5.95 -8.66 12.45
N ILE A 150 -4.67 -8.88 12.73
CA ILE A 150 -4.21 -9.72 13.85
C ILE A 150 -4.70 -9.12 15.18
N LEU A 151 -4.64 -7.80 15.32
CA LEU A 151 -5.09 -7.12 16.53
C LEU A 151 -6.59 -7.32 16.78
N CYS A 152 -7.41 -7.34 15.73
CA CYS A 152 -8.85 -7.61 15.83
C CYS A 152 -9.15 -9.00 16.40
N PHE A 153 -8.27 -10.00 16.19
CA PHE A 153 -8.44 -11.34 16.77
C PHE A 153 -8.26 -11.38 18.30
N LEU A 154 -7.58 -10.40 18.91
CA LEU A 154 -7.39 -10.36 20.37
C LEU A 154 -8.71 -10.08 21.13
N ASN A 155 -9.74 -9.61 20.43
CA ASN A 155 -11.09 -9.36 20.96
C ASN A 155 -11.11 -8.46 22.22
N ASN A 156 -10.09 -7.62 22.40
CA ASN A 156 -9.99 -6.67 23.52
C ASN A 156 -10.12 -5.22 23.01
N PRO A 157 -11.23 -4.53 23.27
CA PRO A 157 -11.51 -3.21 22.70
C PRO A 157 -10.40 -2.18 22.96
N VAL A 158 -9.84 -2.16 24.17
CA VAL A 158 -8.79 -1.22 24.57
C VAL A 158 -7.47 -1.50 23.84
N SER A 159 -7.08 -2.78 23.74
CA SER A 159 -5.89 -3.16 22.99
C SER A 159 -6.03 -2.86 21.50
N VAL A 160 -7.21 -3.11 20.91
CA VAL A 160 -7.45 -2.79 19.49
C VAL A 160 -7.35 -1.28 19.26
N ALA A 161 -7.98 -0.46 20.10
CA ALA A 161 -7.91 0.99 19.99
C ALA A 161 -6.46 1.51 20.14
N PHE A 162 -5.74 1.04 21.16
CA PHE A 162 -4.35 1.42 21.38
C PHE A 162 -3.46 1.02 20.20
N GLY A 163 -3.54 -0.23 19.73
CA GLY A 163 -2.73 -0.67 18.60
C GLY A 163 -3.12 0.01 17.29
N THR A 164 -4.39 0.37 17.09
CA THR A 164 -4.84 1.15 15.92
C THR A 164 -4.19 2.54 15.91
N CYS A 165 -4.17 3.23 17.06
CA CYS A 165 -3.48 4.50 17.22
C CYS A 165 -1.96 4.37 17.01
N VAL A 166 -1.34 3.32 17.54
CA VAL A 166 0.09 3.05 17.35
C VAL A 166 0.41 2.80 15.88
N LEU A 167 -0.40 2.01 15.17
CA LEU A 167 -0.25 1.75 13.73
C LEU A 167 -0.42 3.03 12.91
N ALA A 168 -1.44 3.84 13.21
CA ALA A 168 -1.66 5.13 12.57
C ALA A 168 -0.46 6.07 12.77
N TYR A 169 0.06 6.14 14.00
CA TYR A 169 1.26 6.90 14.31
C TYR A 169 2.50 6.37 13.56
N LEU A 170 2.70 5.05 13.51
CA LEU A 170 3.82 4.42 12.81
C LEU A 170 3.78 4.65 11.30
N MET A 171 2.59 4.69 10.69
CA MET A 171 2.45 5.05 9.27
C MET A 171 2.90 6.49 9.00
N VAL A 172 2.59 7.44 9.88
CA VAL A 172 2.96 8.86 9.69
C VAL A 172 4.40 9.14 10.16
N SER A 173 4.90 8.34 11.10
CA SER A 173 6.22 8.48 11.71
C SER A 173 7.32 8.29 10.68
N LYS A 174 8.22 9.28 10.61
CA LYS A 174 9.35 9.32 9.69
C LYS A 174 10.60 8.75 10.37
N ILE A 175 10.58 7.49 10.80
CA ILE A 175 11.84 6.84 11.22
C ILE A 175 12.68 6.62 9.95
N LYS A 176 13.70 7.47 9.78
CA LYS A 176 14.74 7.34 8.76
C LYS A 176 15.69 6.20 9.15
N PHE A 177 15.85 5.19 8.30
CA PHE A 177 17.00 4.29 8.41
C PHE A 177 18.25 4.98 7.85
N PRO A 178 19.35 5.13 8.62
CA PRO A 178 20.63 5.63 8.11
C PRO A 178 21.33 4.57 7.25
N HIS A 179 21.69 4.94 6.02
CA HIS A 179 22.47 4.08 5.13
C HIS A 179 23.96 4.16 5.51
N PHE A 180 24.49 3.15 6.22
CA PHE A 180 25.90 3.10 6.69
C PHE A 180 26.97 2.93 5.59
N LYS A 181 26.61 2.94 4.29
CA LYS A 181 27.58 2.63 3.22
C LYS A 181 28.52 3.78 2.83
N LYS A 182 28.39 4.98 3.41
CA LYS A 182 29.23 6.12 3.01
C LYS A 182 30.57 6.23 3.73
N HIS A 183 30.76 5.57 4.87
CA HIS A 183 32.00 5.70 5.66
C HIS A 183 33.14 4.73 5.25
N ILE A 184 32.89 3.74 4.40
CA ILE A 184 33.94 2.80 3.95
C ILE A 184 34.64 3.30 2.69
N ALA A 185 33.98 4.12 1.86
CA ALA A 185 34.58 4.65 0.63
C ALA A 185 35.63 5.76 0.87
N GLU A 186 35.63 6.38 2.05
CA GLU A 186 36.55 7.46 2.42
C GLU A 186 37.76 6.96 3.24
N SER A 187 37.79 5.67 3.59
CA SER A 187 38.91 5.03 4.32
C SER A 187 39.79 4.15 3.41
N LEU A 188 39.54 4.14 2.10
CA LEU A 188 40.23 3.28 1.14
C LEU A 188 41.01 4.06 0.05
N ASP A 189 41.19 5.38 0.18
CA ASP A 189 42.20 6.12 -0.59
C ASP A 189 43.56 5.99 0.12
N PRO A 190 44.49 5.14 -0.35
CA PRO A 190 45.83 5.00 0.18
C PRO A 190 46.78 5.89 -0.64
N GLU A 191 46.42 7.16 -0.85
CA GLU A 191 47.24 8.15 -1.57
C GLU A 191 47.62 9.34 -0.68
N SER A 192 47.77 9.07 0.62
CA SER A 192 48.52 9.91 1.56
C SER A 192 49.74 9.16 2.14
N LEU A 193 50.30 8.24 1.34
CA LEU A 193 51.66 7.76 1.54
C LEU A 193 52.62 8.77 0.91
N ASP A 194 53.04 9.73 1.72
CA ASP A 194 54.41 10.26 1.65
C ASP A 194 55.42 9.10 1.81
#